data_AF-G4Q2L3-F1
#
_entry.id   AF-G4Q2L3-F1
#
_cell.length_a   1.000
_cell.length_b   1.000
_cell.length_c   1.000
_cell.angle_alpha   90.00
_cell.angle_beta   90.00
_cell.angle_gamma   90.00
#
_symmetry.space_group_name_H-M   'P 1'
#
loop_
_entity.id
_entity.type
_entity.pdbx_description
1 polymer ?
#
loop_
_entity_poly.entity_id
_entity_poly.type
_entity_poly.pdbx_seq_one_letter_code
_entity_poly.pdbx_strand_id
1 'polypeptide(L)'
;MKKQTYKDDHDYSGEGLNEMRNPSGMKGTFSMDAIELNHHVQMPLLGMGVFQVTDYGLCKRSILTALNIGYRLIDTAACYEKEGAE
;
A
#
# COMPACT_ATOMS: atom_id res chain seq x y z
N MET A 1 -15.58 16.99 -22.08
CA MET A 1 -14.82 16.46 -20.92
C MET A 1 -13.66 15.65 -21.46
N LYS A 2 -12.43 16.16 -21.35
CA LYS A 2 -11.25 15.50 -21.95
C LYS A 2 -10.89 14.27 -21.11
N LYS A 3 -10.95 13.08 -21.70
CA LYS A 3 -10.35 11.87 -21.11
C LYS A 3 -8.84 12.07 -21.20
N GLN A 4 -8.23 12.50 -20.10
CA GLN A 4 -6.78 12.52 -19.98
C GLN A 4 -6.35 11.06 -19.84
N THR A 5 -5.87 10.46 -20.93
CA THR A 5 -5.20 9.17 -20.90
C THR A 5 -3.86 9.36 -20.19
N TYR A 6 -3.70 8.72 -19.03
CA TYR A 6 -2.43 8.66 -18.31
C TYR A 6 -1.52 7.72 -19.11
N LYS A 7 -0.44 8.26 -19.69
CA LYS A 7 0.55 7.47 -20.41
C LYS A 7 1.55 6.93 -19.38
N ASP A 8 1.52 5.63 -19.16
CA ASP A 8 2.47 4.88 -18.36
C ASP A 8 3.69 4.51 -19.24
N ASP A 9 4.68 5.40 -19.34
CA ASP A 9 5.96 5.13 -20.02
C ASP A 9 7.12 5.02 -19.01
N HIS A 10 6.88 4.38 -17.86
CA HIS A 10 7.97 4.00 -16.95
C HIS A 10 7.87 2.52 -16.59
N ASP A 11 8.67 1.74 -17.33
CA ASP A 11 9.08 0.39 -16.95
C ASP A 11 9.67 0.45 -15.54
N TYR A 12 8.97 -0.15 -14.58
CA TYR A 12 9.44 -0.28 -13.22
C TYR A 12 10.43 -1.45 -13.16
N SER A 13 11.60 -1.28 -13.78
CA SER A 13 12.77 -2.09 -13.43
C SER A 13 12.98 -1.85 -11.93
N GLY A 14 12.69 -2.85 -11.11
CA GLY A 14 12.66 -2.79 -9.64
C GLY A 14 14.01 -2.55 -8.96
N GLU A 15 14.89 -1.81 -9.62
CA GLU A 15 16.29 -1.60 -9.25
C GLU A 15 16.51 -0.25 -8.56
N GLY A 16 15.51 0.64 -8.52
CA GLY A 16 15.65 2.01 -8.04
C GLY A 16 15.11 2.35 -6.64
N LEU A 17 14.53 1.40 -5.88
CA LEU A 17 13.83 1.71 -4.61
C LEU A 17 14.27 0.92 -3.39
N ASN A 18 15.29 0.09 -3.51
CA ASN A 18 15.97 -0.50 -2.35
C ASN A 18 16.80 0.52 -1.54
N GLU A 19 16.66 1.82 -1.83
CA GLU A 19 17.34 2.93 -1.15
C GLU A 19 16.48 3.69 -0.14
N MET A 20 15.30 3.18 0.26
CA MET A 20 14.83 3.42 1.65
C MET A 20 15.65 2.59 2.65
N ARG A 21 16.98 2.63 2.50
CA ARG A 21 17.94 2.05 3.40
C ARG A 21 18.43 3.20 4.27
N ASN A 22 17.83 3.31 5.47
CA ASN A 22 18.19 4.21 6.59
C ASN A 22 19.26 5.27 6.24
N PRO A 23 18.87 6.54 5.98
CA PRO A 23 19.81 7.61 5.65
C PRO A 23 20.82 7.94 6.78
N SER A 24 20.73 7.28 7.94
CA SER A 24 21.57 7.48 9.12
C SER A 24 22.50 6.31 9.47
N GLY A 25 22.54 5.20 8.72
CA GLY A 25 23.41 4.06 9.05
C GLY A 25 23.07 3.36 10.38
N MET A 26 21.94 3.69 11.02
CA MET A 26 21.48 3.01 12.23
C MET A 26 20.94 1.61 11.89
N LYS A 27 21.54 0.58 12.48
CA LYS A 27 20.96 -0.78 12.51
C LYS A 27 19.83 -0.79 13.54
N GLY A 28 18.64 -0.40 13.11
CA GLY A 28 17.41 -0.49 13.89
C GLY A 28 16.32 -1.13 13.06
N THR A 29 15.62 -2.11 13.63
CA THR A 29 14.36 -2.60 13.08
C THR A 29 13.30 -1.54 13.35
N PHE A 30 12.78 -0.88 12.33
CA PHE A 30 11.62 0.00 12.48
C PHE A 30 10.39 -0.87 12.71
N SER A 31 9.88 -0.86 13.94
CA SER A 31 8.58 -1.45 14.27
C SER A 31 7.51 -0.38 14.17
N MET A 32 6.38 -0.68 13.53
CA MET A 32 5.21 0.20 13.57
C MET A 32 4.54 0.15 14.94
N ASP A 33 4.02 1.28 15.39
CA ASP A 33 3.18 1.33 16.58
C ASP A 33 1.88 0.56 16.33
N ALA A 34 1.46 -0.22 17.34
CA ALA A 34 0.29 -1.08 17.29
C ALA A 34 -0.48 -1.01 18.61
N ILE A 35 -1.79 -1.24 18.51
CA ILE A 35 -2.68 -1.37 19.65
C ILE A 35 -3.10 -2.83 19.82
N GLU A 36 -3.20 -3.30 21.07
CA GLU A 36 -3.75 -4.62 21.37
C GLU A 36 -5.29 -4.55 21.33
N LEU A 37 -5.91 -5.39 20.51
CA LEU A 37 -7.36 -5.57 20.49
C LEU A 37 -7.82 -6.40 21.69
N ASN A 38 -9.10 -6.35 22.03
CA ASN A 38 -9.70 -7.12 23.13
C ASN A 38 -9.54 -8.65 23.05
N HIS A 39 -9.16 -9.18 21.88
CA HIS A 39 -8.82 -10.60 21.67
C HIS A 39 -7.30 -10.84 21.58
N HIS A 40 -6.47 -9.96 22.14
CA HIS A 40 -5.01 -10.08 22.26
C HIS A 40 -4.23 -10.11 20.93
N VAL A 41 -4.80 -9.48 19.89
CA VAL A 41 -4.15 -9.33 18.57
C VAL A 41 -3.60 -7.91 18.44
N GLN A 42 -2.36 -7.78 17.96
CA GLN A 42 -1.76 -6.49 17.65
C GLN A 42 -2.28 -5.96 16.30
N MET A 43 -2.91 -4.79 16.32
CA MET A 43 -3.36 -4.08 15.12
C MET A 43 -2.49 -2.83 14.91
N PRO A 44 -1.87 -2.65 13.73
CA PRO A 44 -1.13 -1.42 13.41
C PRO A 44 -2.02 -0.19 13.56
N LEU A 45 -1.51 0.88 14.19
CA LEU A 45 -2.24 2.13 14.34
C LEU A 45 -2.44 2.87 13.01
N LEU A 46 -1.51 2.69 12.07
CA LEU A 46 -1.57 3.28 10.73
C LEU A 46 -1.87 2.21 9.68
N GLY A 47 -2.87 2.46 8.85
CA GLY A 47 -3.28 1.59 7.75
C GLY A 47 -3.57 2.35 6.46
N MET A 48 -3.66 1.62 5.35
CA MET A 48 -4.03 2.14 4.04
C MET A 48 -5.46 1.70 3.70
N GLY A 49 -6.37 2.67 3.60
CA GLY A 49 -7.74 2.42 3.14
C GLY A 49 -7.86 2.48 1.62
N VAL A 50 -8.53 1.50 1.03
CA VAL A 50 -8.89 1.48 -0.40
C VAL A 50 -10.37 1.81 -0.50
N PHE A 51 -10.76 2.85 -1.25
CA PHE A 51 -12.16 3.24 -1.41
C PHE A 51 -12.49 3.53 -2.87
N GLN A 52 -13.44 2.78 -3.44
CA GLN A 52 -14.00 2.97 -4.79
C GLN A 52 -12.96 3.17 -5.91
N VAL A 53 -11.86 2.40 -5.88
CA VAL A 53 -10.84 2.46 -6.93
C VAL A 53 -11.34 1.67 -8.15
N THR A 54 -11.80 2.39 -9.17
CA THR A 54 -12.41 1.81 -10.37
C THR A 54 -11.42 1.17 -11.34
N ASP A 55 -10.13 1.55 -11.29
CA ASP A 55 -9.06 0.91 -12.06
C ASP A 55 -8.33 -0.14 -11.20
N TYR A 56 -8.47 -1.41 -11.58
CA TYR A 56 -7.81 -2.53 -10.91
C TYR A 56 -6.28 -2.42 -10.93
N GLY A 57 -5.71 -1.96 -12.05
CA GLY A 57 -4.26 -1.79 -12.20
C GLY A 57 -3.73 -0.77 -11.20
N LEU A 58 -4.44 0.36 -11.06
CA LEU A 58 -4.12 1.38 -10.07
C LEU A 58 -4.26 0.84 -8.64
N CYS A 59 -5.36 0.15 -8.32
CA CYS A 59 -5.57 -0.44 -7.00
C CYS A 59 -4.42 -1.37 -6.59
N LYS A 60 -4.05 -2.30 -7.49
CA LYS A 60 -2.94 -3.22 -7.27
C LYS A 60 -1.62 -2.48 -7.06
N ARG A 61 -1.30 -1.48 -7.90
CA ARG A 61 -0.09 -0.67 -7.75
C ARG A 61 -0.05 0.09 -6.43
N SER A 62 -1.17 0.66 -6.00
CA SER A 62 -1.29 1.38 -4.73
C SER A 62 -1.04 0.47 -3.53
N ILE A 63 -1.63 -0.73 -3.52
CA ILE A 63 -1.41 -1.71 -2.44
C ILE A 63 0.05 -2.18 -2.42
N LEU A 64 0.62 -2.52 -3.58
CA LEU A 64 2.02 -2.94 -3.66
C LEU A 64 2.97 -1.85 -3.17
N THR A 65 2.70 -0.60 -3.54
CA THR A 65 3.48 0.56 -3.09
C THR A 65 3.38 0.73 -1.56
N ALA A 66 2.18 0.63 -0.99
CA ALA A 66 1.99 0.73 0.46
C ALA A 66 2.76 -0.36 1.22
N LEU A 67 2.72 -1.61 0.73
CA LEU A 67 3.46 -2.73 1.31
C LEU A 67 4.98 -2.51 1.26
N ASN A 68 5.49 -1.98 0.13
CA ASN A 68 6.91 -1.68 -0.06
C ASN A 68 7.39 -0.55 0.86
N ILE A 69 6.54 0.44 1.15
CA ILE A 69 6.85 1.54 2.08
C ILE A 69 6.82 1.08 3.54
N GLY A 70 6.11 -0.02 3.84
CA GLY A 70 6.09 -0.63 5.18
C GLY A 70 4.71 -0.72 5.84
N TYR A 71 3.63 -0.34 5.15
CA TYR A 71 2.27 -0.53 5.67
C TYR A 71 1.98 -2.03 5.86
N ARG A 72 1.28 -2.37 6.95
CA ARG A 72 0.87 -3.75 7.27
C ARG A 72 -0.61 -3.91 7.61
N LEU A 73 -1.36 -2.82 7.60
CA LEU A 73 -2.82 -2.80 7.70
C LEU A 73 -3.39 -2.25 6.39
N ILE A 74 -4.13 -3.07 5.66
CA ILE A 74 -4.88 -2.67 4.47
C ILE A 74 -6.36 -2.79 4.80
N ASP A 75 -7.10 -1.68 4.67
CA ASP A 75 -8.53 -1.61 4.93
C ASP A 75 -9.30 -1.59 3.60
N THR A 76 -10.29 -2.47 3.50
CA THR A 76 -11.15 -2.64 2.32
C THR A 76 -12.54 -3.06 2.76
N ALA A 77 -13.53 -2.92 1.90
CA ALA A 77 -14.89 -3.40 2.13
C ALA A 77 -15.52 -3.93 0.84
N ALA A 78 -16.36 -4.96 0.97
CA ALA A 78 -17.05 -5.57 -0.16
C ALA A 78 -17.97 -4.58 -0.91
N CYS A 79 -18.49 -3.56 -0.22
CA CYS A 79 -19.35 -2.53 -0.82
C CYS A 79 -18.60 -1.50 -1.69
N TYR A 80 -17.26 -1.58 -1.79
CA TYR A 80 -16.47 -0.66 -2.61
C TYR A 80 -16.43 -1.00 -4.09
N GLU A 81 -17.08 -2.09 -4.54
CA GLU A 81 -17.05 -2.65 -5.91
C GLU A 81 -15.60 -2.89 -6.40
N LYS A 82 -15.01 -4.09 -6.51
CA LYS A 82 -15.43 -5.47 -6.25
C LYS A 82 -14.17 -6.33 -5.98
N GLU A 83 -14.33 -7.35 -5.15
CA GLU A 83 -13.49 -8.56 -5.04
C GLU A 83 -13.72 -9.53 -6.22
N GLY A 84 -13.70 -9.02 -7.46
CA GLY A 84 -14.02 -9.82 -8.64
C GLY A 84 -13.56 -9.14 -9.92
N ALA A 85 -12.31 -9.39 -10.29
CA ALA A 85 -11.90 -9.35 -11.68
C ALA A 85 -12.42 -10.63 -12.35
N GLU A 86 -13.34 -10.48 -13.29
CA GLU A 86 -13.46 -11.42 -14.42
C GLU A 86 -12.58 -10.91 -15.57
#